data_AF-A0A972R9F2-F1
#
_entry.id   AF-A0A972R9F2-F1
#
_cell.length_a   1.000
_cell.length_b   1.000
_cell.length_c   1.000
_cell.angle_alpha   90.00
_cell.angle_beta   90.00
_cell.angle_gamma   90.00
#
_symmetry.space_group_name_H-M   'P 1'
#
loop_
_entity.id
_entity.type
_entity.pdbx_description
1 polymer ?
#
loop_
_entity_poly.entity_id
_entity_poly.type
_entity_poly.pdbx_seq_one_letter_code
_entity_poly.pdbx_strand_id
1 'polypeptide(L)'
;MKKILLCLAILLILPAIQVSLHADASGLQQVLRQYYRGDRAGAVAALKSMAPQEPDNAALYYYLGYFEQEMGDYPAARESFRKVYKINPDFLPPVGK
;
A
#
# COMPACT_ATOMS: atom_id res chain seq x y z
N MET A 1 -5.84 42.26 -11.81
CA MET A 1 -6.99 41.40 -11.45
C MET A 1 -6.88 39.97 -11.98
N LYS A 2 -6.69 39.74 -13.29
CA LYS A 2 -6.59 38.37 -13.88
C LYS A 2 -5.46 37.50 -13.28
N LYS A 3 -4.31 38.09 -12.93
CA LYS A 3 -3.17 37.38 -12.32
C LYS A 3 -3.46 36.87 -10.90
N ILE A 4 -4.25 37.59 -10.11
CA ILE A 4 -4.66 37.20 -8.75
C ILE A 4 -5.67 36.04 -8.82
N LEU A 5 -6.57 36.07 -9.81
CA LEU A 5 -7.52 35.00 -10.07
C LEU A 5 -6.81 33.68 -10.46
N LEU A 6 -5.70 33.79 -11.19
CA LEU A 6 -4.90 32.64 -11.64
C LEU A 6 -4.15 31.97 -10.48
N CYS A 7 -3.62 32.75 -9.53
CA CYS A 7 -2.98 32.22 -8.32
C CYS A 7 -3.98 31.52 -7.37
N LEU A 8 -5.20 32.06 -7.23
CA LEU A 8 -6.26 31.44 -6.42
C LEU A 8 -6.75 30.13 -7.02
N ALA A 9 -6.84 30.03 -8.34
CA ALA A 9 -7.19 28.79 -9.02
C ALA A 9 -6.12 27.70 -8.77
N ILE A 10 -4.83 28.05 -8.86
CA ILE A 10 -3.74 27.10 -8.60
C ILE A 10 -3.74 26.63 -7.13
N LEU A 11 -4.00 27.54 -6.17
CA LEU A 11 -4.05 27.22 -4.74
C LEU A 11 -5.19 26.23 -4.39
N LEU A 12 -6.31 26.29 -5.10
CA LEU A 12 -7.46 25.41 -4.89
C LEU A 12 -7.31 24.03 -5.53
N ILE A 13 -6.45 23.90 -6.55
CA ILE A 13 -6.20 22.62 -7.24
C ILE A 13 -5.06 21.85 -6.56
N LEU A 14 -4.12 22.53 -5.89
CA LEU A 14 -3.01 21.91 -5.14
C LEU A 14 -3.42 20.85 -4.09
N PRO A 15 -4.45 21.02 -3.25
CA PRO A 15 -4.81 20.00 -2.26
C PRO A 15 -5.30 18.68 -2.89
N ALA A 16 -5.92 18.72 -4.07
CA ALA A 16 -6.35 17.52 -4.78
C ALA A 16 -5.15 16.71 -5.33
N ILE A 17 -4.10 17.41 -5.77
CA ILE A 17 -2.86 16.78 -6.25
C ILE A 17 -2.08 16.16 -5.08
N GLN A 18 -2.08 16.79 -3.89
CA GLN A 18 -1.39 16.26 -2.71
C GLN A 18 -1.97 14.93 -2.20
N VAL A 19 -3.30 14.76 -2.23
CA VAL A 19 -3.96 13.54 -1.76
C VAL A 19 -3.59 12.34 -2.64
N SER A 20 -3.47 12.53 -3.95
CA SER A 20 -3.04 11.45 -4.87
C SER A 20 -1.58 11.05 -4.72
N LEU A 21 -0.72 11.89 -4.13
CA LEU A 21 0.73 11.64 -4.02
C LEU A 21 1.18 11.02 -2.68
N HIS A 22 0.34 11.04 -1.63
CA HIS A 22 0.73 10.54 -0.30
C HIS A 22 0.15 9.16 0.06
N ALA A 23 -0.75 8.59 -0.75
CA ALA A 23 -1.48 7.38 -0.38
C ALA A 23 -0.61 6.11 -0.37
N ASP A 24 0.36 5.99 -1.29
CA ASP A 24 1.01 4.70 -1.60
C ASP A 24 2.07 4.29 -0.55
N ALA A 25 3.00 5.19 -0.20
CA ALA A 25 4.06 4.87 0.75
C ALA A 25 3.63 5.00 2.23
N SER A 26 2.68 5.90 2.54
CA SER A 26 2.33 6.19 3.94
C SER A 26 1.47 5.10 4.58
N GLY A 27 0.53 4.53 3.81
CA GLY A 27 -0.35 3.46 4.27
C GLY A 27 0.43 2.18 4.60
N LEU A 28 1.29 1.74 3.69
CA LEU A 28 2.08 0.53 3.89
C LEU A 28 3.06 0.64 5.07
N GLN A 29 3.69 1.80 5.26
CA GLN A 29 4.56 2.05 6.42
C GLN A 29 3.80 2.01 7.74
N GLN A 30 2.56 2.49 7.79
CA GLN A 30 1.72 2.39 8.96
C GLN A 30 1.37 0.93 9.27
N VAL A 31 0.98 0.16 8.25
CA VAL A 31 0.69 -1.27 8.39
C VAL A 31 1.90 -2.02 8.95
N LEU A 32 3.10 -1.77 8.42
CA LEU A 32 4.32 -2.40 8.90
C LEU A 32 4.57 -2.07 10.38
N ARG A 33 4.39 -0.81 10.78
CA ARG A 33 4.49 -0.42 12.19
C ARG A 33 3.45 -1.12 13.08
N GLN A 34 2.21 -1.28 12.61
CA GLN A 34 1.18 -2.01 13.35
C GLN A 34 1.57 -3.47 13.55
N TYR A 35 2.04 -4.12 12.48
CA TYR A 35 2.51 -5.51 12.50
C TYR A 35 3.64 -5.72 13.51
N TYR A 36 4.69 -4.89 13.47
CA TYR A 36 5.83 -4.99 14.39
C TYR A 36 5.50 -4.59 15.83
N ARG A 37 4.38 -3.90 16.07
CA ARG A 37 3.84 -3.63 17.42
C ARG A 37 2.99 -4.78 17.97
N GLY A 38 2.81 -5.86 17.20
CA GLY A 38 2.08 -7.05 17.61
C GLY A 38 0.63 -7.12 17.10
N ASP A 39 0.12 -6.06 16.47
CA ASP A 39 -1.22 -6.08 15.86
C ASP A 39 -1.17 -6.69 14.45
N ARG A 40 -0.83 -7.99 14.40
CA ARG A 40 -0.71 -8.73 13.14
C ARG A 40 -2.03 -8.83 12.40
N ALA A 41 -3.14 -9.05 13.13
CA ALA A 41 -4.47 -9.17 12.55
C ALA A 41 -4.98 -7.84 11.98
N GLY A 42 -4.77 -6.73 12.69
CA GLY A 42 -5.10 -5.39 12.21
C GLY A 42 -4.29 -5.02 10.97
N ALA A 43 -3.00 -5.37 10.92
CA ALA A 43 -2.16 -5.14 9.76
C ALA A 43 -2.65 -5.89 8.50
N VAL A 44 -3.04 -7.17 8.65
CA VAL A 44 -3.64 -7.95 7.54
C VAL A 44 -4.97 -7.33 7.09
N ALA A 45 -5.83 -6.93 8.02
CA ALA A 45 -7.10 -6.29 7.69
C ALA A 45 -6.90 -4.96 6.93
N ALA A 46 -5.92 -4.16 7.35
CA ALA A 46 -5.56 -2.92 6.68
C ALA A 46 -5.07 -3.19 5.24
N LEU A 47 -4.17 -4.16 5.02
CA LEU A 47 -3.74 -4.53 3.67
C LEU A 47 -4.89 -5.01 2.79
N LYS A 48 -5.81 -5.82 3.33
CA LYS A 48 -7.00 -6.27 2.60
C LYS A 48 -7.92 -5.11 2.22
N SER A 49 -7.98 -4.05 3.03
CA SER A 49 -8.74 -2.83 2.71
C SER A 49 -8.06 -1.96 1.64
N MET A 50 -6.73 -2.00 1.56
CA MET A 50 -5.96 -1.26 0.57
C MET A 50 -5.95 -1.96 -0.80
N ALA A 51 -5.96 -3.29 -0.84
CA ALA A 51 -5.84 -4.08 -2.07
C ALA A 51 -6.83 -3.70 -3.20
N PRO A 52 -8.10 -3.35 -2.95
CA PRO A 52 -9.02 -2.89 -4.00
C PRO A 52 -8.68 -1.50 -4.57
N GLN A 53 -7.99 -0.66 -3.79
CA GLN A 53 -7.56 0.69 -4.21
C GLN A 53 -6.25 0.62 -5.01
N GLU A 54 -5.42 -0.37 -4.71
CA GLU A 54 -4.09 -0.56 -5.29
C GLU A 54 -3.94 -1.98 -5.88
N PRO A 55 -4.77 -2.35 -6.88
CA PRO A 55 -4.79 -3.71 -7.42
C PRO A 55 -3.47 -4.13 -8.09
N ASP A 56 -2.64 -3.16 -8.49
CA ASP A 56 -1.38 -3.37 -9.19
C ASP A 56 -0.15 -3.07 -8.30
N ASN A 57 -0.33 -2.97 -6.98
CA ASN A 57 0.79 -2.77 -6.04
C ASN A 57 1.38 -4.12 -5.60
N ALA A 58 2.42 -4.58 -6.30
CA ALA A 58 3.09 -5.85 -5.98
C ALA A 58 3.65 -5.91 -4.54
N ALA A 59 4.12 -4.78 -4.00
CA ALA A 59 4.66 -4.74 -2.63
C ALA A 59 3.57 -4.97 -1.58
N LEU A 60 2.39 -4.39 -1.77
CA LEU A 60 1.23 -4.61 -0.91
C LEU A 60 0.88 -6.11 -0.83
N TYR A 61 0.78 -6.78 -1.99
CA TYR A 61 0.49 -8.22 -2.03
C TYR A 61 1.61 -9.08 -1.45
N TYR A 62 2.87 -8.64 -1.56
CA TYR A 62 3.99 -9.31 -0.91
C TYR A 62 3.84 -9.28 0.62
N TYR A 63 3.59 -8.10 1.19
CA TYR A 63 3.42 -7.99 2.65
C TYR A 63 2.17 -8.70 3.14
N LEU A 64 1.08 -8.71 2.35
CA LEU A 64 -0.12 -9.48 2.68
C LEU A 64 0.21 -10.97 2.76
N GLY A 65 0.91 -11.51 1.75
CA GLY A 65 1.33 -12.91 1.75
C GLY A 65 2.29 -13.24 2.89
N TYR A 66 3.24 -12.35 3.18
CA TYR A 66 4.19 -12.52 4.27
C TYR A 66 3.48 -12.58 5.63
N PHE A 67 2.52 -11.69 5.90
CA PHE A 67 1.76 -11.70 7.15
C PHE A 67 0.80 -12.87 7.26
N GLU A 68 0.14 -13.26 6.17
CA GLU A 68 -0.72 -14.45 6.13
C GLU A 68 0.09 -15.72 6.44
N GLN A 69 1.31 -15.83 5.90
CA GLN A 69 2.23 -16.92 6.20
C GLN A 69 2.63 -16.95 7.68
N GLU A 70 3.01 -15.80 8.24
CA GLU A 70 3.37 -15.66 9.66
C GLU A 70 2.22 -15.98 10.62
N MET A 71 0.98 -15.86 10.16
CA MET A 71 -0.24 -16.22 10.89
C MET A 71 -0.66 -17.68 10.64
N GLY A 72 0.04 -18.42 9.76
CA GLY A 72 -0.24 -19.81 9.43
C GLY A 72 -1.30 -20.02 8.33
N ASP A 73 -1.81 -18.97 7.70
CA ASP A 73 -2.74 -19.05 6.57
C ASP A 73 -1.97 -19.20 5.25
N TYR A 74 -1.31 -20.35 5.09
CA TYR A 74 -0.55 -20.68 3.89
C TYR A 74 -1.38 -20.66 2.60
N PRO A 75 -2.65 -21.11 2.58
CA PRO A 75 -3.50 -20.99 1.39
C PRO A 75 -3.69 -19.55 0.92
N ALA A 76 -3.98 -18.63 1.85
CA ALA A 76 -4.12 -17.21 1.50
C ALA A 76 -2.78 -16.60 1.07
N ALA A 77 -1.71 -16.88 1.83
CA ALA A 77 -0.37 -16.40 1.53
C ALA A 77 0.08 -16.76 0.11
N ARG A 78 -0.17 -18.01 -0.31
CA ARG A 78 0.15 -18.49 -1.66
C ARG A 78 -0.59 -17.69 -2.74
N GLU A 79 -1.86 -17.36 -2.52
CA GLU A 79 -2.62 -16.56 -3.48
C GLU A 79 -2.10 -15.12 -3.55
N SER A 80 -1.80 -14.52 -2.40
CA SER A 80 -1.20 -13.20 -2.30
C SER A 80 0.16 -13.14 -3.02
N PHE A 81 1.06 -14.10 -2.78
CA PHE A 81 2.34 -14.18 -3.49
C PHE A 81 2.19 -14.44 -4.99
N ARG A 82 1.20 -15.24 -5.40
CA ARG A 82 0.93 -15.45 -6.82
C ARG A 82 0.53 -14.14 -7.52
N LYS A 83 -0.21 -13.26 -6.85
CA LYS A 83 -0.52 -11.93 -7.40
C LYS A 83 0.72 -11.07 -7.59
N VAL A 84 1.69 -11.12 -6.66
CA VAL A 84 2.96 -10.39 -6.78
C VAL A 84 3.62 -10.65 -8.14
N TYR A 85 3.85 -11.91 -8.49
CA TYR A 85 4.51 -12.29 -9.74
C TYR A 85 3.63 -12.14 -10.99
N LYS A 86 2.30 -12.03 -10.82
CA LYS A 86 1.40 -11.65 -11.92
C LYS A 86 1.47 -10.17 -12.24
N ILE A 87 1.60 -9.33 -11.21
CA ILE A 87 1.70 -7.87 -11.34
C ILE A 87 3.08 -7.50 -11.83
N ASN A 88 4.12 -8.05 -11.21
CA ASN A 88 5.51 -7.81 -11.56
C ASN A 88 6.30 -9.15 -11.51
N PRO A 89 6.56 -9.78 -12.67
CA PRO A 89 7.36 -11.00 -12.75
C PRO A 89 8.79 -10.86 -12.20
N ASP A 90 9.36 -9.66 -12.27
CA ASP A 90 10.71 -9.35 -11.80
C ASP A 90 10.71 -8.74 -10.38
N PHE A 91 9.60 -8.90 -9.64
CA PHE A 91 9.49 -8.35 -8.29
C PHE A 91 10.61 -8.87 -7.39
N LEU A 92 11.36 -7.94 -6.81
CA LEU A 92 12.39 -8.23 -5.82
C LEU A 92 11.81 -7.94 -4.42
N PRO A 93 11.64 -8.97 -3.57
CA PRO A 93 11.24 -8.79 -2.19
C PRO A 93 12.15 -7.81 -1.45
N PRO A 94 11.60 -6.98 -0.54
CA PRO A 94 12.39 -6.22 0.40
C PRO A 94 13.29 -7.17 1.19
N VAL A 95 14.60 -6.97 1.12
CA VAL A 95 15.54 -7.69 1.99
C VAL A 95 15.38 -7.14 3.41
N GLY A 96 15.03 -8.00 4.36
CA GLY A 96 15.01 -7.65 5.78
C GLY A 96 16.40 -7.16 6.20
N LYS A 97 16.45 -6.05 6.92
CA LYS A 97 17.66 -5.62 7.63
C LYS A 97 17.73 -6.28 9.00
#